data_AF-C8WZ28-F1
#
_entry.id   AF-C8WZ28-F1
#
_cell.length_a   1.000
_cell.length_b   1.000
_cell.length_c   1.000
_cell.angle_alpha   90.00
_cell.angle_beta   90.00
_cell.angle_gamma   90.00
#
_symmetry.space_group_name_H-M   'P 1'
#
loop_
_entity.id
_entity.type
_entity.pdbx_description
1 polymer ?
#
loop_
_entity_poly.entity_id
_entity_poly.type
_entity_poly.pdbx_seq_one_letter_code
_entity_poly.pdbx_strand_id
1 'polypeptide(L)'
;MHLKKVKSSMEPLFERMKTGVADGELPSHDDVSQFVRLCRQMYDFAEEEWLMEAEDFLHLANQLSRAVKNGELPEVVQLVDSLEDACAYCHRTFRD
;
A
#
# COMPACT_ATOMS: atom_id res chain seq x y z
N MET A 1 -11.26 15.34 5.85
CA MET A 1 -10.34 14.25 6.26
C MET A 1 -8.94 14.73 5.91
N HIS A 2 -7.94 14.54 6.77
CA HIS A 2 -6.58 15.04 6.54
C HIS A 2 -5.67 13.90 6.11
N LEU A 3 -4.76 14.13 5.17
CA LEU A 3 -3.76 13.16 4.69
C LEU A 3 -3.03 12.45 5.85
N LYS A 4 -2.66 13.18 6.92
CA LYS A 4 -2.06 12.60 8.13
C LYS A 4 -2.90 11.48 8.75
N LYS A 5 -4.23 11.64 8.81
CA LYS A 5 -5.13 10.61 9.36
C LYS A 5 -5.20 9.37 8.46
N VAL A 6 -5.14 9.57 7.14
CA VAL A 6 -5.09 8.46 6.17
C VAL A 6 -3.80 7.67 6.36
N LYS A 7 -2.64 8.36 6.41
CA LYS A 7 -1.33 7.73 6.67
C LYS A 7 -1.31 6.95 7.99
N SER A 8 -1.75 7.56 9.09
CA SER A 8 -1.82 6.88 10.41
C SER A 8 -2.77 5.67 10.43
N SER A 9 -3.79 5.65 9.57
CA SER A 9 -4.68 4.49 9.45
C SER A 9 -4.11 3.39 8.56
N MET A 10 -3.26 3.76 7.60
CA MET A 10 -2.65 2.88 6.61
C MET A 10 -1.45 2.11 7.17
N GLU A 11 -0.61 2.76 7.96
CA GLU A 11 0.61 2.18 8.55
C GLU A 11 0.37 0.86 9.32
N PRO A 12 -0.57 0.76 10.28
CA PRO A 12 -0.81 -0.50 11.00
C PRO A 12 -1.44 -1.59 10.15
N LEU A 13 -2.09 -1.25 9.02
CA LEU A 13 -2.54 -2.25 8.05
C LEU A 13 -1.35 -2.79 7.27
N PHE A 14 -0.49 -1.90 6.78
CA PHE A 14 0.67 -2.27 5.99
C PHE A 14 1.67 -3.12 6.79
N GLU A 15 1.95 -2.76 8.04
CA GLU A 15 2.84 -3.54 8.92
C GLU A 15 2.30 -4.94 9.23
N ARG A 16 0.96 -5.09 9.38
CA ARG A 16 0.35 -6.41 9.55
C ARG A 16 0.50 -7.27 8.30
N MET A 17 0.33 -6.68 7.11
CA MET A 17 0.53 -7.40 5.84
C MET A 17 1.99 -7.82 5.67
N LYS A 18 2.95 -6.92 5.95
CA LYS A 18 4.39 -7.23 5.93
C LYS A 18 4.74 -8.39 6.85
N THR A 19 4.26 -8.35 8.10
CA THR A 19 4.57 -9.39 9.09
C THR A 19 4.00 -10.74 8.65
N GLY A 20 2.73 -10.80 8.24
CA GLY A 20 2.13 -12.05 7.78
C GLY A 20 2.84 -12.63 6.56
N VAL A 21 3.18 -11.78 5.59
CA VAL A 21 3.90 -12.21 4.37
C VAL A 21 5.31 -12.72 4.69
N ALA A 22 6.02 -12.10 5.64
CA ALA A 22 7.32 -12.57 6.11
C ALA A 22 7.25 -13.96 6.78
N ASP A 23 6.12 -14.27 7.41
CA ASP A 23 5.83 -15.58 8.01
C ASP A 23 5.29 -16.61 6.99
N GLY A 24 5.16 -16.23 5.71
CA GLY A 24 4.64 -17.07 4.63
C GLY A 24 3.12 -17.16 4.60
N GLU A 25 2.43 -16.21 5.22
CA GLU A 25 0.97 -16.12 5.27
C GLU A 25 0.43 -15.09 4.27
N LEU A 26 -0.75 -15.38 3.71
CA LEU A 26 -1.48 -14.41 2.90
C LEU A 26 -2.17 -13.38 3.81
N PRO A 27 -2.09 -12.08 3.50
CA PRO A 27 -2.91 -11.07 4.14
C PRO A 27 -4.41 -11.36 4.03
N SER A 28 -5.18 -10.90 5.01
CA SER A 28 -6.65 -11.02 4.93
C SER A 28 -7.21 -10.14 3.80
N HIS A 29 -8.26 -10.62 3.13
CA HIS A 29 -8.96 -9.82 2.11
C HIS A 29 -9.50 -8.49 2.65
N ASP A 30 -9.95 -8.48 3.91
CA ASP A 30 -10.50 -7.30 4.55
C ASP A 30 -9.42 -6.25 4.80
N ASP A 31 -8.25 -6.65 5.33
CA ASP A 31 -7.13 -5.74 5.55
C ASP A 31 -6.63 -5.16 4.21
N VAL A 32 -6.49 -5.99 3.17
CA VAL A 32 -6.05 -5.52 1.84
C VAL A 32 -7.11 -4.62 1.20
N SER A 33 -8.39 -4.94 1.33
CA SER A 33 -9.48 -4.09 0.82
C SER A 33 -9.50 -2.73 1.52
N GLN A 34 -9.32 -2.71 2.83
CA GLN A 34 -9.22 -1.47 3.60
C GLN A 34 -7.98 -0.67 3.21
N PHE A 35 -6.84 -1.33 3.01
CA PHE A 35 -5.61 -0.70 2.55
C PHE A 35 -5.80 -0.03 1.18
N VAL A 36 -6.35 -0.73 0.18
CA VAL A 36 -6.65 -0.15 -1.15
C VAL A 36 -7.56 1.08 -1.06
N ARG A 37 -8.57 1.04 -0.18
CA ARG A 37 -9.44 2.21 0.05
C ARG A 37 -8.66 3.40 0.60
N LEU A 38 -7.72 3.18 1.53
CA LEU A 38 -6.87 4.23 2.07
C LEU A 38 -5.87 4.75 1.03
N CYS A 39 -5.32 3.89 0.17
CA CYS A 39 -4.46 4.31 -0.95
C CYS A 39 -5.22 5.21 -1.93
N ARG A 40 -6.49 4.88 -2.21
CA ARG A 40 -7.34 5.73 -3.05
C ARG A 40 -7.61 7.09 -2.41
N GLN A 41 -7.90 7.11 -1.12
CA GLN A 41 -8.06 8.36 -0.38
C GLN A 41 -6.76 9.18 -0.35
N MET A 42 -5.60 8.52 -0.25
CA MET A 42 -4.30 9.20 -0.33
C MET A 42 -4.09 9.83 -1.72
N TYR A 43 -4.40 9.10 -2.79
CA TYR A 43 -4.36 9.60 -4.16
C TYR A 43 -5.26 10.83 -4.36
N ASP A 44 -6.45 10.85 -3.76
CA ASP A 44 -7.35 12.01 -3.82
C ASP A 44 -6.77 13.28 -3.14
N PHE A 45 -5.75 13.13 -2.28
CA PHE A 45 -5.01 14.23 -1.66
C PHE A 45 -3.66 14.50 -2.33
N ALA A 46 -3.32 13.80 -3.40
CA ALA A 46 -2.03 13.93 -4.05
C ALA A 46 -1.91 15.26 -4.78
N GLU A 47 -0.82 15.98 -4.52
CA GLU A 47 -0.46 17.22 -5.18
C GLU A 47 0.36 16.90 -6.43
N GLU A 48 0.42 17.84 -7.40
CA GLU A 48 1.10 17.61 -8.69
C GLU A 48 2.52 17.08 -8.54
N GLU A 49 3.22 17.47 -7.48
CA GLU A 49 4.61 17.08 -7.20
C GLU A 49 4.78 15.58 -6.98
N TRP A 50 3.79 14.90 -6.39
CA TRP A 50 3.86 13.47 -6.04
C TRP A 50 2.66 12.66 -6.54
N LEU A 51 1.87 13.23 -7.47
CA LEU A 51 0.66 12.61 -8.02
C LEU A 51 0.97 11.30 -8.76
N MET A 52 2.08 11.26 -9.50
CA MET A 52 2.47 10.05 -10.24
C MET A 52 2.84 8.91 -9.29
N GLU A 53 3.60 9.21 -8.24
CA GLU A 53 3.96 8.22 -7.21
C GLU A 53 2.73 7.73 -6.45
N ALA A 54 1.75 8.61 -6.20
CA ALA A 54 0.48 8.21 -5.60
C ALA A 54 -0.33 7.28 -6.53
N GLU A 55 -0.32 7.54 -7.83
CA GLU A 55 -0.98 6.71 -8.85
C GLU A 55 -0.33 5.32 -8.92
N ASP A 56 1.00 5.27 -9.00
CA ASP A 56 1.77 4.02 -9.03
C ASP A 56 1.55 3.20 -7.74
N PHE A 57 1.57 3.86 -6.59
CA PHE A 57 1.30 3.20 -5.30
C PHE A 57 -0.12 2.62 -5.24
N LEU A 58 -1.12 3.35 -5.73
CA LEU A 58 -2.49 2.85 -5.84
C LEU A 58 -2.58 1.68 -6.83
N HIS A 59 -1.82 1.71 -7.93
CA HIS A 59 -1.77 0.62 -8.89
C HIS A 59 -1.23 -0.66 -8.24
N LEU A 60 -0.10 -0.58 -7.54
CA LEU A 60 0.51 -1.69 -6.79
C LEU A 60 -0.45 -2.25 -5.73
N ALA A 61 -1.15 -1.38 -5.00
CA ALA A 61 -2.15 -1.82 -4.01
C ALA A 61 -3.31 -2.59 -4.65
N ASN A 62 -3.75 -2.20 -5.84
CA ASN A 62 -4.78 -2.93 -6.60
C ASN A 62 -4.27 -4.29 -7.10
N GLN A 63 -3.01 -4.37 -7.53
CA GLN A 63 -2.38 -5.65 -7.89
C GLN A 63 -2.31 -6.57 -6.67
N LEU A 64 -1.91 -6.05 -5.50
CA LEU A 64 -1.87 -6.81 -4.25
C LEU A 64 -3.23 -7.42 -3.93
N SER A 65 -4.31 -6.63 -4.08
CA SER A 65 -5.67 -7.14 -3.86
C SER A 65 -6.05 -8.29 -4.79
N ARG A 66 -5.56 -8.30 -6.04
CA ARG A 66 -5.80 -9.38 -6.98
C ARG A 66 -4.98 -10.62 -6.63
N ALA A 67 -3.69 -10.47 -6.38
CA ALA A 67 -2.80 -11.57 -6.00
C ALA A 67 -3.29 -12.27 -4.73
N VAL A 68 -3.72 -11.51 -3.72
CA VAL A 68 -4.32 -12.09 -2.49
C VAL A 68 -5.61 -12.85 -2.79
N LYS A 69 -6.50 -12.32 -3.65
CA LYS A 69 -7.73 -13.03 -4.10
C LYS A 69 -7.45 -14.34 -4.83
N ASN A 70 -6.34 -14.41 -5.55
CA ASN A 70 -5.94 -15.59 -6.28
C ASN A 70 -5.13 -16.59 -5.44
N GLY A 71 -4.71 -16.20 -4.22
CA GLY A 71 -3.86 -17.02 -3.35
C GLY A 71 -2.40 -17.08 -3.81
N GLU A 72 -1.94 -16.11 -4.59
CA GLU A 72 -0.62 -16.08 -5.24
C GLU A 72 0.46 -15.54 -4.28
N LEU A 73 0.81 -16.31 -3.25
CA LEU A 73 1.74 -15.87 -2.20
C LEU A 73 3.08 -15.30 -2.72
N PRO A 74 3.77 -15.90 -3.70
CA PRO A 74 5.02 -15.32 -4.22
C PRO A 74 4.85 -13.94 -4.84
N GLU A 75 3.73 -13.69 -5.52
CA GLU A 75 3.40 -12.38 -6.09
C GLU A 75 3.02 -11.39 -4.98
N VAL A 76 2.27 -11.84 -3.98
CA VAL A 76 1.95 -11.04 -2.79
C VAL A 76 3.22 -10.56 -2.08
N VAL A 77 4.23 -11.42 -1.90
CA VAL A 77 5.53 -11.03 -1.33
C VAL A 77 6.17 -9.91 -2.15
N GLN A 78 6.31 -10.10 -3.46
CA GLN A 78 6.92 -9.12 -4.34
C GLN A 78 6.19 -7.77 -4.34
N LEU A 79 4.86 -7.81 -4.26
CA LEU A 79 4.02 -6.59 -4.26
C LEU A 79 4.11 -5.85 -2.93
N VAL A 80 4.21 -6.55 -1.79
CA VAL A 80 4.45 -5.91 -0.49
C VAL A 80 5.81 -5.23 -0.46
N ASP A 81 6.87 -5.88 -0.95
CA ASP A 81 8.21 -5.28 -1.04
C ASP A 81 8.20 -4.04 -1.96
N SER A 82 7.54 -4.13 -3.12
CA SER A 82 7.42 -3.02 -4.06
C SER A 82 6.66 -1.83 -3.47
N LEU A 83 5.61 -2.08 -2.67
CA LEU A 83 4.89 -1.04 -1.95
C LEU A 83 5.77 -0.40 -0.87
N GLU A 84 6.58 -1.17 -0.15
CA GLU A 84 7.50 -0.63 0.85
C GLU A 84 8.56 0.28 0.19
N ASP A 85 9.13 -0.15 -0.93
CA ASP A 85 10.09 0.64 -1.70
C ASP A 85 9.47 1.93 -2.26
N ALA A 86 8.27 1.86 -2.83
CA ALA A 86 7.55 3.04 -3.34
C ALA A 86 7.24 4.03 -2.21
N CYS A 87 6.82 3.54 -1.04
CA CYS A 87 6.59 4.35 0.15
C CYS A 87 7.87 5.03 0.62
N ALA A 88 8.98 4.28 0.71
CA ALA A 88 10.28 4.80 1.13
C ALA A 88 10.80 5.86 0.15
N TYR A 89 10.66 5.62 -1.16
CA TYR A 89 11.01 6.60 -2.20
C TYR A 89 10.20 7.89 -2.03
N CYS A 90 8.87 7.80 -1.95
CA CYS A 90 8.00 8.97 -1.80
C CYS A 90 8.35 9.77 -0.53
N HIS A 91 8.53 9.11 0.62
CA HIS A 91 8.91 9.77 1.87
C HIS A 91 10.30 10.39 1.85
N ARG A 92 11.23 9.88 1.05
CA ARG A 92 12.56 10.46 0.88
C ARG A 92 12.54 11.66 -0.05
N THR A 93 11.77 11.60 -1.12
CA THR A 93 11.77 12.58 -2.22
C THR A 93 10.90 13.80 -1.91
N PHE A 94 9.74 13.60 -1.29
CA PHE A 94 8.72 14.65 -1.09
C PHE A 94 8.49 14.98 0.40
N ARG A 95 9.58 15.04 1.17
CA ARG A 95 9.53 15.17 2.64
C ARG A 95 9.25 16.59 3.13
N ASP A 96 8.93 17.52 2.25
CA ASP A 96 8.70 18.93 2.58
C ASP A 96 7.30 19.19 3.19
#